data_AF-A0A5E6PKY4-F1
#
_entry.id   AF-A0A5E6PKY4-F1
#
_cell.length_a   1.000
_cell.length_b   1.000
_cell.length_c   1.000
_cell.angle_alpha   90.00
_cell.angle_beta   90.00
_cell.angle_gamma   90.00
#
_symmetry.space_group_name_H-M   'P 1'
#
loop_
_entity.id
_entity.type
_entity.pdbx_description
1 polymer ?
#
loop_
_entity_poly.entity_id
_entity_poly.type
_entity_poly.pdbx_seq_one_letter_code
_entity_poly.pdbx_strand_id
1 'polypeptide(L)'
;MSIKALQDVWDRQFPLLNDRVKTSWIGQLNYIQGASTEAEVNEAGHMAKGFVAALAYADLVDEEGAELMGKTLLRVGNDSFARIRATGIVGQPQRK
;
A
#
# COMPACT_ATOMS: atom_id res chain seq x y z
N MET A 1 2.59 -8.80 5.58
CA MET A 1 3.90 -8.21 5.89
C MET A 1 3.67 -6.75 6.29
N SER A 2 4.32 -6.24 7.35
CA SER A 2 4.23 -4.80 7.68
C SER A 2 5.08 -3.97 6.69
N ILE A 3 4.84 -2.67 6.59
CA ILE A 3 5.69 -1.76 5.78
C ILE A 3 7.16 -1.88 6.24
N LYS A 4 7.40 -1.99 7.54
CA LYS A 4 8.73 -2.22 8.10
C LYS A 4 9.35 -3.54 7.64
N ALA A 5 8.59 -4.63 7.66
CA ALA A 5 9.08 -5.92 7.18
C ALA A 5 9.33 -5.92 5.66
N LEU A 6 8.62 -5.09 4.89
CA LEU A 6 8.94 -4.87 3.47
C LEU A 6 10.28 -4.12 3.33
N GLN A 7 10.55 -3.10 4.17
CA GLN A 7 11.82 -2.37 4.20
C GLN A 7 13.00 -3.30 4.49
N ASP A 8 12.84 -4.25 5.41
CA ASP A 8 13.91 -5.17 5.79
C ASP A 8 14.33 -6.13 4.66
N VAL A 9 13.44 -6.41 3.70
CA VAL A 9 13.72 -7.33 2.58
C VAL A 9 13.92 -6.60 1.24
N TRP A 10 13.88 -5.27 1.25
CA TRP A 10 13.73 -4.45 0.05
C TRP A 10 14.93 -4.53 -0.89
N ASP A 11 16.15 -4.43 -0.36
CA ASP A 11 17.37 -4.46 -1.17
C ASP A 11 17.60 -5.82 -1.82
N ARG A 12 17.10 -6.89 -1.19
CA ARG A 12 17.17 -8.24 -1.74
C ARG A 12 16.09 -8.47 -2.79
N GLN A 13 14.85 -8.05 -2.53
CA GLN A 13 13.72 -8.31 -3.44
C GLN A 13 13.66 -7.36 -4.63
N PHE A 14 14.31 -6.19 -4.55
CA PHE A 14 14.20 -5.16 -5.57
C PHE A 14 15.57 -4.58 -5.95
N PRO A 15 16.52 -5.42 -6.41
CA PRO A 15 17.89 -4.99 -6.68
C PRO A 15 18.00 -3.97 -7.83
N LEU A 16 17.02 -3.96 -8.74
CA LEU A 16 16.99 -3.05 -9.90
C LEU A 16 16.35 -1.68 -9.57
N LEU A 17 15.69 -1.55 -8.42
CA LEU A 17 15.05 -0.29 -8.05
C LEU A 17 16.05 0.63 -7.38
N ASN A 18 16.12 1.88 -7.85
CA ASN A 18 16.87 2.92 -7.16
C ASN A 18 16.09 3.45 -5.93
N ASP A 19 16.80 4.10 -5.01
CA ASP A 19 16.23 4.57 -3.74
C ASP A 19 15.06 5.54 -3.91
N ARG A 20 15.01 6.30 -5.01
CA ARG A 20 13.89 7.18 -5.30
C ARG A 20 12.61 6.37 -5.58
N VAL A 21 12.69 5.33 -6.40
CA VAL A 21 11.54 4.44 -6.67
C VAL A 21 11.10 3.74 -5.39
N LYS A 22 12.05 3.26 -4.57
CA LYS A 22 11.77 2.64 -3.27
C LYS A 22 11.03 3.61 -2.34
N THR A 23 11.54 4.84 -2.22
CA THR A 23 10.92 5.91 -1.41
C THR A 23 9.52 6.25 -1.90
N SER A 24 9.30 6.34 -3.22
CA SER A 24 7.98 6.57 -3.80
C SER A 24 6.99 5.46 -3.48
N TRP A 25 7.42 4.19 -3.47
CA TRP A 25 6.56 3.08 -3.07
C TRP A 25 6.17 3.17 -1.59
N ILE A 26 7.14 3.42 -0.70
CA ILE A 26 6.85 3.67 0.73
C ILE A 26 5.86 4.83 0.90
N GLY A 27 6.08 5.93 0.18
CA GLY A 27 5.21 7.11 0.24
C GLY A 27 3.76 6.78 -0.10
N GLN A 28 3.53 5.96 -1.12
CA GLN A 28 2.19 5.52 -1.50
C GLN A 28 1.55 4.63 -0.42
N LEU A 29 2.30 3.69 0.16
CA LEU A 29 1.78 2.86 1.25
C LEU A 29 1.41 3.69 2.48
N ASN A 30 2.26 4.66 2.85
CA ASN A 30 1.99 5.57 3.96
C ASN A 30 0.76 6.46 3.68
N TYR A 31 0.59 6.91 2.43
CA TYR A 31 -0.57 7.69 2.04
C TYR A 31 -1.88 6.88 2.19
N ILE A 32 -1.90 5.63 1.74
CA ILE A 32 -3.05 4.72 1.93
C ILE A 32 -3.30 4.48 3.43
N GLN A 33 -2.26 4.30 4.22
CA GLN A 33 -2.38 4.09 5.67
C GLN A 33 -2.97 5.31 6.39
N GLY A 34 -2.61 6.52 5.94
CA GLY A 34 -3.07 7.80 6.48
C GLY A 34 -4.45 8.27 5.99
N ALA A 35 -5.03 7.64 4.97
CA ALA A 35 -6.31 8.03 4.36
C ALA A 35 -7.46 8.05 5.38
N SER A 36 -8.26 9.10 5.42
CA SER A 36 -9.35 9.27 6.38
C SER A 36 -10.68 8.72 5.90
N THR A 37 -10.81 8.44 4.60
CA THR A 37 -12.06 7.96 3.99
C THR A 37 -11.83 6.73 3.12
N GLU A 38 -12.88 5.92 2.93
CA GLU A 38 -12.80 4.76 2.03
C GLU A 38 -12.53 5.18 0.57
N ALA A 39 -13.00 6.36 0.16
CA ALA A 39 -12.74 6.92 -1.16
C ALA A 39 -11.25 7.23 -1.36
N GLU A 40 -10.60 7.85 -0.38
CA GLU A 40 -9.15 8.12 -0.40
C GLU A 40 -8.33 6.83 -0.44
N VAL A 41 -8.72 5.80 0.32
CA VAL A 41 -8.06 4.48 0.27
C VAL A 41 -8.15 3.87 -1.13
N ASN A 42 -9.32 3.95 -1.76
CA ASN A 42 -9.53 3.42 -3.11
C ASN A 42 -8.70 4.18 -4.15
N GLU A 43 -8.74 5.52 -4.14
CA GLU A 43 -7.99 6.35 -5.08
C GLU A 43 -6.47 6.12 -4.96
N ALA A 44 -5.95 6.19 -3.73
CA ALA A 44 -4.55 5.92 -3.44
C ALA A 44 -4.15 4.48 -3.83
N GLY A 45 -5.02 3.52 -3.57
CA GLY A 45 -4.84 2.12 -3.97
C GLY A 45 -4.79 1.93 -5.48
N HIS A 46 -5.58 2.67 -6.25
CA HIS A 46 -5.53 2.63 -7.72
C HIS A 46 -4.21 3.20 -8.26
N MET A 47 -3.73 4.32 -7.71
CA MET A 47 -2.42 4.87 -8.09
C MET A 47 -1.28 3.87 -7.78
N ALA A 48 -1.31 3.26 -6.59
CA ALA A 48 -0.35 2.25 -6.18
C ALA A 48 -0.35 1.00 -7.08
N LYS A 49 -1.52 0.54 -7.53
CA LYS A 49 -1.62 -0.55 -8.53
C LYS A 49 -0.97 -0.15 -9.85
N GLY A 50 -1.25 1.05 -10.34
CA GLY A 50 -0.64 1.57 -11.57
C GLY A 50 0.88 1.66 -11.48
N PHE A 51 1.40 2.06 -10.33
CA PHE A 51 2.83 2.10 -10.06
C PHE A 51 3.48 0.72 -10.14
N VAL A 52 2.90 -0.30 -9.47
CA VAL A 52 3.40 -1.68 -9.54
C VAL A 52 3.36 -2.22 -10.97
N ALA A 53 2.26 -1.97 -11.69
CA ALA A 53 2.14 -2.37 -13.09
C ALA A 53 3.22 -1.72 -13.96
N ALA A 54 3.47 -0.41 -13.79
CA ALA A 54 4.51 0.29 -14.55
C ALA A 54 5.92 -0.27 -14.28
N LEU A 55 6.23 -0.66 -13.05
CA LEU A 55 7.51 -1.31 -12.72
C LEU A 55 7.63 -2.69 -13.37
N ALA A 56 6.56 -3.48 -13.35
CA ALA A 56 6.53 -4.80 -13.99
C ALA A 56 6.66 -4.67 -15.52
N TYR A 57 5.96 -3.73 -16.15
CA TYR A 57 6.08 -3.47 -17.59
C TYR A 57 7.47 -2.99 -18.01
N ALA A 58 8.22 -2.37 -17.10
CA ALA A 58 9.58 -1.91 -17.33
C ALA A 58 10.64 -2.97 -16.98
N ASP A 59 10.24 -4.21 -16.66
CA ASP A 59 11.11 -5.30 -16.20
C ASP A 59 11.99 -4.92 -15.00
N LEU A 60 11.52 -3.97 -14.17
CA LEU A 60 12.24 -3.49 -12.99
C LEU A 60 11.93 -4.32 -11.73
N VAL A 61 10.87 -5.12 -11.79
CA VAL A 61 10.49 -6.10 -10.78
C VAL A 61 10.11 -7.40 -11.49
N ASP A 62 10.51 -8.52 -10.91
CA ASP A 62 10.06 -9.84 -11.36
C ASP A 62 8.65 -10.15 -10.82
N GLU A 63 8.13 -11.31 -11.19
CA GLU A 63 6.80 -11.75 -10.77
C GLU A 63 6.69 -11.86 -9.24
N GLU A 64 7.71 -12.40 -8.57
CA GLU A 64 7.73 -12.51 -7.10
C GLU A 64 7.74 -11.14 -6.43
N GLY A 65 8.52 -10.19 -6.96
CA GLY A 65 8.57 -8.80 -6.52
C GLY A 65 7.23 -8.10 -6.71
N ALA A 66 6.62 -8.24 -7.88
CA ALA A 66 5.29 -7.68 -8.16
C ALA A 66 4.21 -8.28 -7.24
N GLU A 67 4.26 -9.60 -6.99
CA GLU A 67 3.36 -10.29 -6.06
C GLU A 67 3.55 -9.77 -4.63
N LEU A 68 4.78 -9.59 -4.18
CA LEU A 68 5.10 -9.04 -2.86
C LEU A 68 4.56 -7.61 -2.69
N MET A 69 4.74 -6.76 -3.70
CA MET A 69 4.17 -5.41 -3.71
C MET A 69 2.64 -5.45 -3.66
N GLY A 70 2.01 -6.34 -4.46
CA GLY A 70 0.56 -6.53 -4.49
C GLY A 70 -0.01 -7.00 -3.15
N LYS A 71 0.61 -8.00 -2.51
CA LYS A 71 0.22 -8.49 -1.18
C LYS A 71 0.36 -7.41 -0.11
N THR A 72 1.41 -6.59 -0.19
CA THR A 72 1.61 -5.49 0.76
C THR A 72 0.52 -4.43 0.57
N LEU A 73 0.22 -4.07 -0.67
CA LEU A 73 -0.84 -3.12 -1.00
C LEU A 73 -2.21 -3.58 -0.49
N LEU A 74 -2.56 -4.85 -0.74
CA LEU A 74 -3.83 -5.42 -0.28
C LEU A 74 -3.97 -5.34 1.25
N ARG A 75 -2.89 -5.68 1.96
CA ARG A 75 -2.89 -5.61 3.43
C ARG A 75 -3.06 -4.19 3.93
N VAL A 76 -2.27 -3.23 3.43
CA VAL A 76 -2.35 -1.83 3.86
C VAL A 76 -3.75 -1.26 3.56
N GLY A 77 -4.33 -1.56 2.40
CA GLY A 77 -5.71 -1.18 2.07
C GLY A 77 -6.74 -1.77 3.06
N ASN A 78 -6.66 -3.07 3.35
CA ASN A 78 -7.57 -3.73 4.28
C ASN A 78 -7.46 -3.16 5.71
N ASP A 79 -6.23 -2.94 6.19
CA ASP A 79 -5.98 -2.34 7.50
C ASP A 79 -6.56 -0.91 7.59
N SER A 80 -6.43 -0.12 6.52
CA SER A 80 -7.05 1.22 6.43
C SER A 80 -8.57 1.17 6.43
N PHE A 81 -9.19 0.29 5.64
CA PHE A 81 -10.65 0.13 5.65
C PHE A 81 -11.17 -0.28 7.02
N ALA A 82 -10.51 -1.25 7.67
CA ALA A 82 -10.88 -1.69 9.01
C ALA A 82 -10.81 -0.53 10.03
N ARG A 83 -9.75 0.28 9.97
CA ARG A 83 -9.61 1.48 10.82
C ARG A 83 -10.73 2.49 10.57
N ILE A 84 -10.98 2.84 9.31
CA ILE A 84 -12.00 3.85 8.94
C ILE A 84 -13.39 3.41 9.40
N ARG A 85 -13.74 2.14 9.21
CA ARG A 85 -15.01 1.57 9.68
C ARG A 85 -15.11 1.58 11.19
N ALA A 86 -14.05 1.21 11.90
CA ALA A 86 -14.03 1.26 13.37
C ALA A 86 -14.26 2.70 13.88
N THR A 87 -13.64 3.71 13.26
CA THR A 87 -13.89 5.11 13.61
C THR A 87 -15.30 5.58 13.28
N GLY A 88 -15.89 5.10 12.17
CA GLY A 88 -17.28 5.42 11.79
C GLY A 88 -18.32 4.79 12.73
N ILE A 89 -18.05 3.62 13.30
CA ILE A 89 -18.92 2.94 14.28
C ILE A 89 -18.94 3.70 15.62
N VAL A 90 -17.79 4.22 16.07
CA VAL A 90 -17.69 4.97 17.34
C VAL A 90 -18.39 6.34 17.27
N GLY A 91 -18.53 6.93 16.08
CA GLY A 91 -19.17 8.23 15.86
C GLY A 91 -20.70 8.22 15.80
N GLN A 92 -21.37 7.06 15.81
CA GLN A 92 -22.84 7.02 15.79
C GLN A 92 -23.42 7.05 17.21
N PRO A 93 -24.21 8.07 17.60
CA PRO A 93 -24.95 8.01 18.85
C PRO A 93 -25.94 6.85 18.77
N GLN A 94 -25.87 5.92 19.73
CA GLN A 94 -26.87 4.87 19.85
C GLN A 94 -28.24 5.51 20.06
N ARG A 95 -29.03 5.56 18.99
CA ARG A 95 -30.46 5.87 19.09
C ARG A 95 -31.12 4.66 19.74
N LYS A 96 -31.41 4.79 21.04
CA LYS A 96 -32.41 3.98 21.73
C LYS A 96 -33.81 4.37 21.25
#